data_AF-A0A354U9V4-F1
#
_entry.id   AF-A0A354U9V4-F1
#
_cell.length_a   1.000
_cell.length_b   1.000
_cell.length_c   1.000
_cell.angle_alpha   90.00
_cell.angle_beta   90.00
_cell.angle_gamma   90.00
#
_symmetry.space_group_name_H-M   'P 1'
#
loop_
_entity.id
_entity.type
_entity.pdbx_description
1 polymer ?
#
loop_
_entity_poly.entity_id
_entity_poly.type
_entity_poly.pdbx_seq_one_letter_code
_entity_poly.pdbx_strand_id
1 'polypeptide(L)'
;MYSGIKPQDFLRSVPRGLITVLHIQDQQLGKRQDMHFPPFFYEIEWNEFLKALKEYGYSGEMNLEVFAYLWRFPNELLPAALTFAAQIGRELIRRFENDI
;
A
#
# COMPACT_ATOMS: atom_id res chain seq x y z
N MET A 1 2.01 -1.94 -13.20
CA MET A 1 1.83 -1.07 -14.41
C MET A 1 1.70 0.37 -13.94
N TYR A 2 2.59 1.28 -14.34
CA TYR A 2 2.52 2.69 -13.94
C TYR A 2 1.56 3.47 -14.86
N SER A 3 0.43 3.92 -14.33
CA SER A 3 -0.61 4.67 -15.08
C SER A 3 -0.31 6.15 -15.24
N GLY A 4 0.70 6.68 -14.55
CA GLY A 4 0.97 8.12 -14.47
C GLY A 4 0.09 8.89 -13.49
N ILE A 5 -0.93 8.24 -12.91
CA ILE A 5 -1.86 8.84 -11.95
C ILE A 5 -1.42 8.45 -10.54
N LYS A 6 -1.31 9.42 -9.64
CA LYS A 6 -1.02 9.12 -8.24
C LYS A 6 -2.23 8.44 -7.57
N PRO A 7 -2.03 7.46 -6.66
CA PRO A 7 -3.14 6.74 -6.03
C PRO A 7 -4.18 7.64 -5.35
N GLN A 8 -3.75 8.71 -4.67
CA GLN A 8 -4.64 9.67 -4.03
C GLN A 8 -5.52 10.45 -5.03
N ASP A 9 -5.00 10.73 -6.22
CA ASP A 9 -5.75 11.45 -7.26
C ASP A 9 -6.80 10.53 -7.89
N PHE A 10 -6.44 9.25 -8.07
CA PHE A 10 -7.39 8.23 -8.48
C PHE A 10 -8.55 8.10 -7.48
N LEU A 11 -8.26 7.95 -6.18
CA LEU A 11 -9.29 7.87 -5.13
C LEU A 11 -10.29 9.04 -5.18
N ARG A 12 -9.80 10.26 -5.42
CA ARG A 12 -10.64 11.47 -5.50
C ARG A 12 -11.51 11.54 -6.75
N SER A 13 -11.15 10.80 -7.80
CA SER A 13 -11.91 10.75 -9.06
C SER A 13 -12.98 9.65 -9.10
N VAL A 14 -12.89 8.66 -8.21
CA VAL A 14 -13.81 7.51 -8.20
C VAL A 14 -15.01 7.83 -7.31
N PRO A 15 -16.26 7.50 -7.71
CA PRO A 15 -17.42 7.61 -6.84
C PRO A 15 -17.25 6.82 -5.53
N ARG A 16 -17.77 7.37 -4.43
CA ARG A 16 -17.71 6.75 -3.10
C ARG A 16 -18.43 5.39 -3.09
N GLY A 17 -17.93 4.46 -2.27
CA GLY A 17 -18.55 3.14 -2.04
C GLY A 17 -18.28 2.09 -3.11
N LEU A 18 -17.50 2.39 -4.15
CA LEU A 18 -17.14 1.42 -5.19
C LEU A 18 -15.88 0.62 -4.88
N ILE A 19 -14.97 1.19 -4.07
CA ILE A 19 -13.72 0.54 -3.70
C ILE A 19 -13.93 -0.25 -2.41
N THR A 20 -13.78 -1.58 -2.49
CA THR A 20 -14.06 -2.52 -1.39
C THR A 20 -12.84 -3.29 -0.90
N VAL A 21 -11.80 -3.40 -1.75
CA VAL A 21 -10.53 -4.05 -1.43
C VAL A 21 -9.41 -3.24 -2.08
N LEU A 22 -8.31 -3.07 -1.34
CA LEU A 22 -7.09 -2.46 -1.84
C LEU A 22 -5.97 -3.49 -1.86
N HIS A 23 -5.24 -3.55 -2.97
CA HIS A 23 -3.92 -4.16 -3.02
C HIS A 23 -2.90 -3.09 -2.62
N ILE A 24 -2.19 -3.35 -1.53
CA ILE A 24 -1.26 -2.43 -0.90
C ILE A 24 0.17 -2.91 -1.17
N GLN A 25 0.92 -2.05 -1.86
CA GLN A 25 2.34 -2.22 -2.12
C GLN A 25 2.98 -0.87 -2.41
N ASP A 26 4.30 -0.79 -2.29
CA ASP A 26 5.12 0.37 -2.58
C ASP A 26 6.03 0.10 -3.78
N GLN A 27 6.27 1.16 -4.55
CA GLN A 27 7.02 1.10 -5.80
C GLN A 27 7.71 2.42 -6.09
N GLN A 28 8.70 2.35 -6.97
CA GLN A 28 9.33 3.54 -7.54
C GLN A 28 8.44 4.13 -8.64
N LEU A 29 8.09 5.41 -8.53
CA LEU A 29 7.22 6.08 -9.49
C LEU A 29 7.94 6.28 -10.83
N GLY A 30 7.18 6.22 -11.94
CA GLY A 30 7.73 6.40 -13.29
C GLY A 30 8.59 5.23 -13.80
N LYS A 31 8.79 4.16 -13.01
CA LYS A 31 9.40 2.92 -13.48
C LYS A 31 8.33 1.99 -14.06
N ARG A 32 8.70 1.22 -15.09
CA ARG A 32 7.80 0.24 -15.71
C ARG A 32 7.66 -1.05 -14.90
N GLN A 33 8.61 -1.33 -14.00
CA GLN A 33 8.56 -2.50 -13.13
C GLN A 33 7.65 -2.27 -11.94
N ASP A 34 6.74 -3.21 -11.74
CA ASP A 34 5.94 -3.30 -10.53
C ASP A 34 6.78 -3.98 -9.44
N MET A 35 7.15 -3.23 -8.41
CA MET A 35 8.17 -3.66 -7.46
C MET A 35 7.59 -4.46 -6.29
N HIS A 36 6.29 -4.32 -5.99
CA HIS A 36 5.58 -5.08 -4.96
C HIS A 36 6.33 -5.16 -3.62
N PHE A 37 6.74 -4.01 -3.08
CA PHE A 37 7.36 -3.91 -1.76
C PHE A 37 6.37 -3.52 -0.67
N PRO A 38 6.67 -3.76 0.61
CA PRO A 38 5.89 -3.21 1.70
C PRO A 38 5.85 -1.67 1.66
N PRO A 39 4.78 -1.06 2.21
CA PRO A 39 4.72 0.38 2.43
C PRO A 39 5.99 0.96 3.06
N PHE A 40 6.29 2.21 2.69
CA PHE A 40 7.40 3.04 3.19
C PHE A 40 8.79 2.69 2.66
N PHE A 41 8.89 1.80 1.66
CA PHE A 41 10.17 1.44 1.04
C PHE A 41 10.55 2.34 -0.13
N TYR A 42 9.56 2.95 -0.81
CA TYR A 42 9.80 3.73 -2.02
C TYR A 42 9.02 5.06 -2.01
N GLU A 43 8.35 5.38 -3.11
CA GLU A 43 8.02 6.76 -3.48
C GLU A 43 6.52 7.07 -3.37
N ILE A 44 5.68 6.12 -2.94
CA ILE A 44 4.27 6.43 -2.67
C ILE A 44 4.19 7.42 -1.49
N GLU A 45 3.47 8.52 -1.70
CA GLU A 45 3.18 9.53 -0.68
C GLU A 45 2.11 9.01 0.30
N TRP A 46 2.49 8.05 1.16
CA TRP A 46 1.55 7.31 2.01
C TRP A 46 0.67 8.20 2.90
N ASN A 47 1.19 9.29 3.45
CA ASN A 47 0.37 10.20 4.28
C ASN A 47 -0.74 10.88 3.45
N GLU A 48 -0.44 11.32 2.23
CA GLU A 48 -1.43 11.92 1.33
C GLU A 48 -2.42 10.88 0.80
N PHE A 49 -1.94 9.66 0.52
CA PHE A 49 -2.81 8.54 0.17
C PHE A 49 -3.79 8.20 1.29
N LEU A 50 -3.31 8.04 2.53
CA LEU A 50 -4.16 7.73 3.67
C LEU A 50 -5.17 8.84 3.97
N LYS A 51 -4.76 10.11 3.83
CA LYS A 51 -5.67 11.25 3.93
C LYS A 51 -6.77 11.19 2.87
N ALA A 52 -6.41 10.97 1.60
CA ALA A 52 -7.39 10.81 0.52
C ALA A 52 -8.32 9.60 0.74
N LEU A 53 -7.79 8.52 1.32
CA LEU A 53 -8.55 7.32 1.63
C LEU A 53 -9.57 7.57 2.76
N LYS A 54 -9.21 8.38 3.77
CA LYS A 54 -10.14 8.86 4.80
C LYS A 54 -11.20 9.75 4.19
N GLU A 55 -10.79 10.72 3.37
CA GLU A 55 -11.69 11.63 2.66
C GLU A 55 -12.71 10.85 1.83
N TYR A 56 -12.29 9.77 1.16
CA TYR A 56 -13.15 8.86 0.39
C TYR A 56 -14.19 8.13 1.27
N GLY A 57 -13.87 7.90 2.56
CA GLY A 57 -14.69 7.15 3.49
C GLY A 57 -14.52 5.63 3.35
N TYR A 58 -13.30 5.18 3.06
CA TYR A 58 -13.01 3.77 2.86
C TYR A 58 -13.18 2.95 4.15
N SER A 59 -13.84 1.79 4.04
CA SER A 59 -14.06 0.85 5.13
C SER A 59 -13.82 -0.62 4.72
N GLY A 60 -13.14 -0.82 3.58
CA GLY A 60 -12.85 -2.14 3.04
C GLY A 60 -11.52 -2.73 3.52
N GLU A 61 -11.13 -3.85 2.90
CA GLU A 61 -9.94 -4.60 3.30
C GLU A 61 -8.64 -4.05 2.69
N MET A 62 -7.55 -4.04 3.46
CA MET A 62 -6.20 -3.73 2.96
C MET A 62 -5.41 -5.04 2.82
N ASN A 63 -5.20 -5.50 1.58
CA ASN A 63 -4.41 -6.69 1.28
C ASN A 63 -2.97 -6.32 0.93
N LEU A 64 -1.99 -6.78 1.70
CA LEU A 64 -0.57 -6.56 1.38
C LEU A 64 -0.11 -7.45 0.22
N GLU A 65 0.12 -6.84 -0.95
CA GLU A 65 0.56 -7.52 -2.17
C GLU A 65 2.07 -7.37 -2.36
N VAL A 66 2.86 -8.06 -1.52
CA VAL A 66 4.31 -7.83 -1.35
C VAL A 66 5.21 -9.00 -1.77
N PHE A 67 4.79 -9.78 -2.77
CA PHE A 67 5.47 -11.03 -3.15
C PHE A 67 6.94 -10.82 -3.60
N ALA A 68 7.23 -9.72 -4.29
CA ALA A 68 8.58 -9.45 -4.78
C ALA A 68 9.56 -9.07 -3.65
N TYR A 69 9.05 -8.53 -2.54
CA TYR A 69 9.82 -8.41 -1.31
C TYR A 69 10.18 -9.79 -0.72
N LEU A 70 9.23 -10.72 -0.68
CA LEU A 70 9.46 -12.06 -0.14
C LEU A 70 10.46 -12.87 -0.97
N TRP A 71 10.47 -12.71 -2.29
CA TRP A 71 11.43 -13.39 -3.19
C TRP A 71 12.90 -13.02 -2.95
N ARG A 72 13.18 -11.98 -2.15
CA ARG A 72 14.54 -11.55 -1.83
C ARG A 72 15.16 -12.32 -0.66
N PHE A 73 14.39 -13.16 0.01
CA PHE A 73 14.83 -13.87 1.20
C PHE A 73 14.95 -15.38 0.93
N PRO A 74 15.94 -16.06 1.53
CA PRO A 74 15.94 -17.51 1.61
C PRO A 74 14.74 -18.00 2.44
N ASN A 75 14.31 -19.24 2.20
CA ASN A 75 13.09 -19.80 2.78
C ASN A 75 13.05 -19.72 4.31
N GLU A 76 14.20 -19.90 4.96
CA GLU A 76 14.37 -19.87 6.41
C GLU A 76 14.03 -18.49 7.01
N LEU A 77 14.17 -17.43 6.22
CA LEU A 77 13.89 -16.05 6.65
C LEU A 77 12.48 -15.58 6.28
N LEU A 78 11.71 -16.36 5.49
CA LEU A 78 10.36 -15.98 5.10
C LEU A 78 9.41 -15.73 6.29
N PRO A 79 9.41 -16.53 7.38
CA PRO A 79 8.56 -16.24 8.53
C PRO A 79 8.85 -14.88 9.17
N ALA A 80 10.13 -14.50 9.28
CA ALA A 80 10.54 -13.21 9.82
C ALA A 80 10.18 -12.06 8.86
N ALA A 81 10.40 -12.24 7.56
CA ALA A 81 10.02 -11.26 6.54
C ALA A 81 8.50 -11.03 6.50
N LEU A 82 7.70 -12.09 6.58
CA LEU A 82 6.23 -12.01 6.67
C LEU A 82 5.78 -11.31 7.95
N THR A 83 6.42 -11.61 9.08
CA THR A 83 6.13 -10.94 10.36
C THR A 83 6.38 -9.44 10.25
N PHE A 84 7.51 -9.05 9.65
CA PHE A 84 7.83 -7.64 9.46
C PHE A 84 6.88 -6.95 8.47
N ALA A 85 6.53 -7.58 7.36
CA ALA A 85 5.53 -7.07 6.43
C ALA A 85 4.16 -6.87 7.12
N ALA A 86 3.75 -7.80 7.97
CA ALA A 86 2.51 -7.68 8.75
C ALA A 86 2.58 -6.55 9.80
N GLN A 87 3.76 -6.24 10.36
CA GLN A 87 3.95 -5.10 11.24
C GLN A 87 3.84 -3.77 10.46
N ILE A 88 4.39 -3.71 9.26
CA ILE A 88 4.24 -2.54 8.36
C ILE A 88 2.77 -2.31 8.01
N GLY A 89 2.03 -3.36 7.68
CA GLY A 89 0.58 -3.24 7.41
C GLY A 89 -0.20 -2.70 8.60
N ARG A 90 0.12 -3.17 9.82
CA ARG A 90 -0.49 -2.65 11.06
C ARG A 90 -0.14 -1.18 11.30
N GLU A 91 1.08 -0.76 11.00
CA GLU A 91 1.48 0.64 11.09
C GLU A 91 0.70 1.50 10.08
N LEU A 92 0.45 0.99 8.87
CA LEU A 92 -0.39 1.67 7.89
C LEU A 92 -1.83 1.85 8.40
N ILE A 93 -2.43 0.79 8.95
CA ILE A 93 -3.76 0.84 9.57
C ILE A 93 -3.77 1.83 10.74
N ARG A 94 -2.78 1.77 11.63
CA ARG A 94 -2.66 2.71 12.76
C ARG A 94 -2.62 4.17 12.28
N ARG A 95 -1.90 4.48 11.20
CA ARG A 95 -1.90 5.83 10.58
C ARG A 95 -3.20 6.18 9.88
N PHE A 96 -3.91 5.19 9.35
CA PHE A 96 -5.22 5.37 8.76
C PHE A 96 -6.31 5.57 9.81
N GLU A 97 -6.17 5.04 11.01
CA GLU A 97 -7.17 5.21 12.07
C GLU A 97 -6.94 6.51 12.82
N ASN A 98 -5.68 6.81 13.17
CA ASN A 98 -5.33 8.04 13.85
C ASN A 98 -5.25 9.20 12.84
N ASP A 99 -5.82 10.36 13.17
CA ASP A 99 -5.58 11.58 12.37
C ASP A 99 -4.10 11.95 12.51
N ILE A 100 -3.33 11.56 11.48
CA ILE A 100 -1.86 11.54 11.37
C ILE A 100 -1.18 12.62 12.22
#